data_AF-A0A4U9WC53-F1
#
_entry.id   AF-A0A4U9WC53-F1
#
_cell.length_a   1.000
_cell.length_b   1.000
_cell.length_c   1.000
_cell.angle_alpha   90.00
_cell.angle_beta   90.00
_cell.angle_gamma   90.00
#
_symmetry.space_group_name_H-M   'P 1'
#
loop_
_entity.id
_entity.type
_entity.pdbx_description
1 polymer ?
#
loop_
_entity_poly.entity_id
_entity_poly.type
_entity_poly.pdbx_seq_one_letter_code
_entity_poly.pdbx_strand_id
1 'polypeptide(L)'
;MLGEVHKNISRIFPSSDIEIKKIGQSYVISGTVASEDEKDKIYQIVGEGIGAAATINQKKVSAIQGADSTSDDSNNSSGWLDEVIYKGVINKLQMPLANQVNVKLTVVEVTKNFSENLGVDWGTITGASSSVTPGAFRFVKFNADTLSSMVHAISNDSVARVLAEPNLSVLSGETAQFLVGGEVPLVTSSQNGTSVQYKDFGIKLNIGAQSTRYGTYPYLT
;
A
#
# COMPACT_ATOMS: atom_id res chain seq x y z
N MET A 1 -15.17 -19.65 27.66
CA MET A 1 -15.74 -18.82 26.56
C MET A 1 -15.50 -17.32 26.81
N LEU A 2 -16.44 -16.50 27.32
CA LEU A 2 -16.22 -15.03 27.40
C LEU A 2 -15.02 -14.59 28.28
N GLY A 3 -14.84 -15.23 29.44
CA GLY A 3 -13.74 -14.91 30.35
C GLY A 3 -12.35 -15.21 29.77
N GLU A 4 -12.24 -16.21 28.90
CA GLU A 4 -10.97 -16.58 28.24
C GLU A 4 -10.65 -15.62 27.10
N VAL A 5 -11.65 -15.21 26.32
CA VAL A 5 -11.52 -14.21 25.25
C VAL A 5 -11.07 -12.87 25.84
N HIS A 6 -11.75 -12.40 26.91
CA HIS A 6 -11.35 -11.17 27.60
C HIS A 6 -9.91 -11.27 28.13
N LYS A 7 -9.56 -12.35 28.83
CA LYS A 7 -8.20 -12.55 29.37
C LYS A 7 -7.12 -12.61 28.27
N ASN A 8 -7.44 -13.16 27.11
CA ASN A 8 -6.52 -13.21 25.97
C ASN A 8 -6.33 -11.82 25.36
N ILE A 9 -7.42 -11.08 25.16
CA ILE A 9 -7.39 -9.70 24.66
C ILE A 9 -6.59 -8.79 25.59
N SER A 10 -6.83 -8.83 26.91
CA SER A 10 -6.09 -8.01 27.87
C SER A 10 -4.59 -8.35 27.92
N ARG A 11 -4.21 -9.58 27.55
CA ARG A 11 -2.81 -10.00 27.47
C ARG A 11 -2.12 -9.47 26.21
N ILE A 12 -2.81 -9.52 25.08
CA ILE A 12 -2.28 -9.09 23.78
C ILE A 12 -2.31 -7.55 23.67
N PHE A 13 -3.36 -6.91 24.18
CA PHE A 13 -3.64 -5.48 24.09
C PHE A 13 -3.80 -4.85 25.49
N PRO A 14 -2.72 -4.76 26.30
CA PRO A 14 -2.77 -4.22 27.66
C PRO A 14 -3.09 -2.72 27.75
N SER A 15 -2.94 -1.97 26.66
CA SER A 15 -3.24 -0.53 26.58
C SER A 15 -4.70 -0.23 26.27
N SER A 16 -5.48 -1.25 25.90
CA SER A 16 -6.87 -1.09 25.46
C SER A 16 -7.81 -1.51 26.58
N ASP A 17 -8.71 -0.61 26.98
CA ASP A 17 -9.74 -0.88 27.98
C ASP A 17 -11.00 -1.36 27.27
N ILE A 18 -11.34 -2.64 27.39
CA ILE A 18 -12.37 -3.29 26.59
C ILE A 18 -13.31 -4.08 27.48
N GLU A 19 -14.60 -3.86 27.26
CA GLU A 19 -15.69 -4.56 27.90
C GLU A 19 -16.53 -5.32 26.87
N ILE A 20 -16.86 -6.57 27.16
CA ILE A 20 -17.70 -7.42 26.32
C ILE A 20 -18.96 -7.77 27.10
N LYS A 21 -20.11 -7.29 26.63
CA LYS A 21 -21.42 -7.54 27.24
C LYS A 21 -22.31 -8.35 26.30
N LYS A 22 -22.93 -9.41 26.82
CA LYS A 22 -23.98 -10.13 26.09
C LYS A 22 -25.33 -9.44 26.31
N ILE A 23 -26.03 -9.11 25.22
CA ILE A 23 -27.37 -8.51 25.23
C ILE A 23 -28.29 -9.36 24.35
N GLY A 24 -29.14 -10.16 24.99
CA GLY A 24 -30.00 -11.12 24.29
C GLY A 24 -29.16 -12.14 23.52
N GLN A 25 -29.29 -12.13 22.18
CA GLN A 25 -28.52 -12.98 21.27
C GLN A 25 -27.25 -12.32 20.72
N SER A 26 -27.07 -11.01 20.97
CA SER A 26 -25.95 -10.24 20.44
C SER A 26 -24.89 -9.99 21.51
N TYR A 27 -23.66 -9.75 21.08
CA TYR A 27 -22.56 -9.31 21.92
C TYR A 27 -22.20 -7.88 21.55
N VAL A 28 -22.04 -7.03 22.56
CA VAL A 28 -21.59 -5.64 22.41
C VAL A 28 -20.17 -5.57 22.94
N ILE A 29 -19.25 -5.09 22.11
CA ILE A 29 -17.87 -4.81 22.48
C ILE A 29 -17.77 -3.30 22.61
N SER A 30 -17.36 -2.78 23.76
CA SER A 30 -17.23 -1.34 24.00
C SER A 30 -15.95 -1.05 24.76
N GLY A 31 -15.42 0.17 24.63
CA GLY A 31 -14.19 0.55 25.31
C GLY A 31 -13.32 1.47 24.46
N THR A 32 -12.07 1.65 24.87
CA THR A 32 -11.08 2.48 24.18
C THR A 32 -9.94 1.63 23.64
N VAL A 33 -9.51 1.94 22.42
CA VAL A 33 -8.40 1.28 21.72
C VAL A 33 -7.40 2.31 21.22
N ALA A 34 -6.12 1.94 21.16
CA ALA A 34 -5.06 2.88 20.81
C ALA A 34 -4.86 3.06 19.30
N SER A 35 -5.28 2.09 18.48
CA SER A 35 -5.14 2.14 17.02
C SER A 35 -6.25 1.38 16.28
N GLU A 36 -6.43 1.68 15.00
CA GLU A 36 -7.41 1.00 14.14
C GLU A 36 -7.05 -0.48 13.96
N ASP A 37 -5.75 -0.81 13.83
CA ASP A 37 -5.29 -2.20 13.77
C ASP A 37 -5.68 -3.01 15.03
N GLU A 38 -5.55 -2.42 16.22
CA GLU A 38 -6.00 -3.07 17.45
C GLU A 38 -7.51 -3.27 17.46
N LYS A 39 -8.27 -2.23 17.08
CA LYS A 39 -9.73 -2.28 16.99
C LYS A 39 -10.20 -3.43 16.11
N ASP A 40 -9.59 -3.58 14.93
CA ASP A 40 -9.92 -4.62 13.95
C ASP A 40 -9.58 -6.01 14.49
N LYS A 41 -8.38 -6.18 15.06
CA LYS A 41 -7.95 -7.45 15.66
C LYS A 41 -8.80 -7.86 16.85
N ILE A 42 -9.14 -6.92 17.74
CA ILE A 42 -10.01 -7.18 18.89
C ILE A 42 -11.39 -7.61 18.39
N TYR A 43 -11.94 -6.91 17.41
CA TYR A 43 -13.24 -7.26 16.82
C TYR A 43 -13.21 -8.67 16.22
N GLN A 44 -12.15 -9.01 15.48
CA GLN A 44 -11.94 -10.32 14.88
C GLN A 44 -11.83 -11.44 15.94
N ILE A 45 -10.99 -11.25 16.96
CA ILE A 45 -10.80 -12.22 18.06
C ILE A 45 -12.11 -12.47 18.80
N VAL A 46 -12.90 -11.42 19.06
CA VAL A 46 -14.20 -11.60 19.72
C VAL A 46 -15.17 -12.33 18.81
N GLY A 47 -15.27 -11.93 17.53
CA GLY A 47 -16.15 -12.56 16.55
C GLY A 47 -15.88 -14.05 16.36
N GLU A 48 -14.62 -14.41 16.16
CA GLU A 48 -14.17 -15.80 16.05
C GLU A 48 -14.31 -16.55 17.38
N GLY A 49 -13.93 -15.92 18.49
CA GLY A 49 -13.97 -16.51 19.83
C GLY A 49 -15.38 -16.86 20.33
N ILE A 50 -16.41 -16.20 19.79
CA ILE A 50 -17.81 -16.56 20.06
C ILE A 50 -18.43 -17.47 18.98
N GLY A 51 -17.70 -17.80 17.93
CA GLY A 51 -18.18 -18.61 16.80
C GLY A 51 -19.19 -17.91 15.90
N ALA A 52 -19.14 -16.58 15.79
CA ALA A 52 -20.02 -15.83 14.89
C ALA A 52 -19.61 -16.03 13.42
N ALA A 53 -20.61 -16.09 12.53
CA ALA A 53 -20.35 -16.11 11.09
C ALA A 53 -19.81 -14.74 10.63
N ALA A 54 -18.70 -14.76 9.89
CA ALA A 54 -18.06 -13.59 9.31
C ALA A 54 -18.54 -13.34 7.88
N THR A 55 -18.82 -12.08 7.55
CA THR A 55 -19.02 -11.59 6.18
C THR A 55 -17.91 -10.58 5.88
N ILE A 56 -17.21 -10.75 4.76
CA ILE A 56 -16.11 -9.86 4.36
C ILE A 56 -16.65 -8.86 3.32
N ASN A 57 -16.62 -7.57 3.66
CA ASN A 57 -16.89 -6.50 2.72
C ASN A 57 -15.57 -6.02 2.12
N GLN A 58 -15.32 -6.36 0.86
CA GLN A 58 -14.11 -5.95 0.17
C GLN A 58 -14.12 -4.45 -0.12
N LYS A 59 -13.19 -3.70 0.48
CA LYS A 59 -13.07 -2.27 0.23
C LYS A 59 -12.13 -2.06 -0.96
N LYS A 60 -12.72 -1.68 -2.08
CA LYS A 60 -11.96 -1.39 -3.31
C LYS A 60 -11.29 -0.02 -3.20
N VAL A 61 -10.00 0.04 -3.50
CA VAL A 61 -9.32 1.31 -3.76
C VAL A 61 -9.73 1.75 -5.17
N SER A 62 -10.15 3.00 -5.35
CA SER A 62 -10.56 3.52 -6.66
C SER A 62 -9.42 3.35 -7.66
N ALA A 63 -9.67 2.70 -8.80
CA ALA A 63 -8.65 2.57 -9.85
C ALA A 63 -8.25 3.96 -10.37
N ILE A 64 -6.96 4.18 -10.62
CA ILE A 64 -6.46 5.41 -11.24
C ILE A 64 -6.93 5.43 -12.69
N GLN A 65 -7.85 6.33 -13.02
CA GLN A 65 -8.39 6.45 -14.38
C GLN A 65 -7.30 6.92 -15.36
N GLY A 66 -6.99 6.09 -16.36
CA GLY A 66 -6.03 6.38 -17.43
C GLY A 66 -4.73 5.55 -17.43
N ALA A 67 -4.56 4.60 -16.50
CA ALA A 67 -3.52 3.58 -16.61
C ALA A 67 -3.86 2.61 -17.76
N ASP A 68 -2.88 2.29 -18.60
CA ASP A 68 -3.01 1.34 -19.71
C ASP A 68 -3.60 0.01 -19.20
N SER A 69 -4.79 -0.34 -19.71
CA SER A 69 -5.61 -1.47 -19.25
C SER A 69 -5.09 -2.84 -19.70
N THR A 70 -3.77 -2.95 -19.90
CA THR A 70 -3.07 -4.19 -20.25
C THR A 70 -2.73 -5.04 -19.02
N SER A 71 -3.09 -4.57 -17.82
CA SER A 71 -2.97 -5.32 -16.57
C SER A 71 -4.35 -5.78 -16.11
N ASP A 72 -4.48 -7.09 -15.97
CA ASP A 72 -5.62 -7.86 -15.44
C ASP A 72 -6.35 -7.12 -14.30
N ASP A 73 -7.59 -6.70 -14.56
CA ASP A 73 -8.47 -5.85 -13.73
C ASP A 73 -9.05 -6.60 -12.51
N SER A 74 -8.32 -7.58 -11.98
CA SER A 74 -8.90 -8.67 -11.18
C SER A 74 -8.34 -8.83 -9.77
N ASN A 75 -7.61 -7.87 -9.21
CA ASN A 75 -7.42 -7.75 -7.74
C ASN A 75 -6.71 -6.45 -7.34
N ASN A 76 -7.44 -5.32 -7.31
CA ASN A 76 -7.02 -4.15 -6.53
C ASN A 76 -7.81 -4.05 -5.20
N SER A 77 -8.13 -5.20 -4.61
CA SER A 77 -8.59 -5.29 -3.22
C SER A 77 -7.36 -5.33 -2.32
N SER A 78 -7.15 -4.23 -1.61
CA SER A 78 -6.20 -4.22 -0.51
C SER A 78 -6.83 -5.00 0.64
N GLY A 79 -6.48 -6.28 0.81
CA GLY A 79 -7.09 -7.15 1.83
C GLY A 79 -6.96 -6.65 3.28
N TRP A 80 -6.13 -5.65 3.54
CA TRP A 80 -6.03 -4.94 4.83
C TRP A 80 -7.10 -3.84 5.02
N LEU A 81 -7.74 -3.38 3.93
CA LEU A 81 -8.88 -2.47 3.94
C LEU A 81 -10.23 -3.21 4.02
N ASP A 82 -10.22 -4.53 3.85
CA ASP A 82 -11.43 -5.34 3.89
C ASP A 82 -12.06 -5.27 5.28
N GLU A 83 -13.34 -4.88 5.32
CA GLU A 83 -14.09 -4.79 6.57
C GLU A 83 -14.74 -6.15 6.84
N VAL A 84 -14.29 -6.83 7.89
CA VAL A 84 -14.90 -8.07 8.37
C VAL A 84 -16.04 -7.73 9.31
N ILE A 85 -17.25 -8.24 9.06
CA ILE A 85 -18.42 -8.05 9.92
C ILE A 85 -18.85 -9.40 10.49
N TYR A 86 -19.00 -9.48 11.81
CA TYR A 86 -19.47 -10.69 12.50
C TYR A 86 -20.95 -10.57 12.87
N LYS A 87 -21.77 -11.53 12.44
CA LYS A 87 -23.21 -11.54 12.74
C LYS A 87 -23.44 -11.65 14.24
N GLY A 88 -24.23 -10.72 14.80
CA GLY A 88 -24.54 -10.69 16.23
C GLY A 88 -23.43 -10.09 17.09
N VAL A 89 -22.39 -9.49 16.50
CA VAL A 89 -21.34 -8.75 17.22
C VAL A 89 -21.41 -7.28 16.86
N ILE A 90 -21.74 -6.45 17.85
CA ILE A 90 -21.84 -5.00 17.72
C ILE A 90 -20.53 -4.38 18.21
N ASN A 91 -19.79 -3.77 17.29
CA ASN A 91 -18.58 -3.01 17.60
C ASN A 91 -18.94 -1.59 18.08
N LYS A 92 -18.59 -1.25 19.32
CA LYS A 92 -18.65 0.10 19.91
C LYS A 92 -17.30 0.52 20.51
N LEU A 93 -16.21 -0.05 20.02
CA LEU A 93 -14.86 0.40 20.39
C LEU A 93 -14.65 1.82 19.88
N GLN A 94 -14.06 2.67 20.72
CA GLN A 94 -13.80 4.07 20.44
C GLN A 94 -12.30 4.32 20.39
N MET A 95 -11.89 5.15 19.43
CA MET A 95 -10.54 5.71 19.41
C MET A 95 -10.62 7.15 19.92
N PRO A 96 -10.09 7.44 21.12
CA PRO A 96 -10.16 8.79 21.69
C PRO A 96 -9.31 9.81 20.92
N LEU A 97 -8.38 9.34 20.09
CA LEU A 97 -7.52 10.17 19.26
C LEU A 97 -7.53 9.63 17.83
N ALA A 98 -7.73 10.51 16.84
CA ALA A 98 -7.56 10.14 15.44
C ALA A 98 -6.05 10.07 15.13
N ASN A 99 -5.59 8.89 14.70
CA ASN A 99 -4.18 8.69 14.35
C ASN A 99 -3.91 9.23 12.95
N GLN A 100 -3.15 10.32 12.88
CA GLN A 100 -2.70 10.92 11.63
C GLN A 100 -1.40 10.25 11.16
N VAL A 101 -1.38 9.85 9.90
CA VAL A 101 -0.22 9.26 9.23
C VAL A 101 0.32 10.26 8.22
N ASN A 102 1.59 10.63 8.37
CA ASN A 102 2.31 11.43 7.40
C ASN A 102 3.08 10.52 6.43
N VAL A 103 2.80 10.64 5.15
CA VAL A 103 3.44 9.91 4.07
C VAL A 103 4.31 10.88 3.29
N LYS A 104 5.62 10.66 3.33
CA LYS A 104 6.60 11.36 2.49
C LYS A 104 7.01 10.44 1.35
N LEU A 105 6.75 10.86 0.12
CA LEU A 105 7.21 10.17 -1.09
C LEU A 105 8.39 10.94 -1.68
N THR A 106 9.34 10.23 -2.26
CA THR A 106 10.43 10.81 -3.05
C THR A 106 10.44 10.11 -4.41
N VAL A 107 10.16 10.86 -5.47
CA VAL A 107 10.18 10.38 -6.85
C VAL A 107 11.52 10.75 -7.46
N VAL A 108 12.25 9.77 -7.99
CA VAL A 108 13.60 9.95 -8.54
C VAL A 108 13.64 9.48 -9.99
N GLU A 109 14.18 10.31 -10.87
CA GLU A 109 14.53 9.98 -12.25
C GLU A 109 15.99 9.53 -12.30
N VAL A 110 16.23 8.38 -12.94
CA VAL A 110 17.57 7.85 -13.20
C VAL A 110 17.81 7.86 -14.71
N THR A 111 18.96 8.38 -15.13
CA THR A 111 19.30 8.43 -16.56
C THR A 111 19.56 7.02 -17.09
N LYS A 112 19.01 6.71 -18.28
CA LYS A 112 19.07 5.36 -18.89
C LYS A 112 20.50 4.83 -19.04
N ASN A 113 21.45 5.72 -19.32
CA ASN A 113 22.87 5.40 -19.47
C ASN A 113 23.49 4.78 -18.21
N PHE A 114 23.06 5.13 -17.00
CA PHE A 114 23.57 4.52 -15.78
C PHE A 114 22.97 3.12 -15.55
N SER A 115 21.67 2.95 -15.81
CA SER A 115 20.96 1.67 -15.67
C SER A 115 21.50 0.59 -16.61
N GLU A 116 21.81 0.95 -17.86
CA GLU A 116 22.37 0.03 -18.86
C GLU A 116 23.81 -0.42 -18.53
N ASN A 117 24.59 0.40 -17.82
CA ASN A 117 25.95 0.04 -17.38
C ASN A 117 25.96 -0.81 -16.10
N LEU A 118 24.88 -0.80 -15.31
CA LEU A 118 24.65 -1.68 -14.17
C LEU A 118 23.80 -2.90 -14.57
N GLY A 119 24.20 -3.59 -15.65
CA GLY A 119 23.44 -4.72 -16.17
C GLY A 119 23.38 -5.92 -15.22
N VAL A 120 22.18 -6.23 -14.70
CA VAL A 120 21.82 -7.62 -14.36
C VAL A 120 21.29 -8.26 -15.64
N ASP A 121 22.15 -9.02 -16.31
CA ASP A 121 21.79 -9.75 -17.52
C ASP A 121 20.99 -11.02 -17.15
N TRP A 122 19.67 -10.88 -17.13
CA TRP A 122 18.74 -12.01 -16.96
C TRP A 122 18.67 -12.93 -18.20
N GLY A 123 19.21 -12.49 -19.34
CA GLY A 123 19.31 -13.29 -20.57
C GLY A 123 20.51 -14.26 -20.57
N THR A 124 21.56 -13.98 -19.81
CA THR A 124 22.71 -14.88 -19.68
C THR A 124 22.45 -16.08 -18.74
N ILE A 125 21.34 -16.10 -17.99
CA ILE A 125 20.90 -17.28 -17.20
C ILE A 125 20.50 -18.46 -18.10
N THR A 126 20.10 -18.22 -19.35
CA THR A 126 19.62 -19.28 -20.25
C THR A 126 20.72 -19.90 -21.13
N GLY A 127 21.98 -19.44 -20.99
CA GLY A 127 23.07 -19.77 -21.93
C GLY A 127 24.22 -20.63 -21.40
N ALA A 128 24.26 -21.03 -20.13
CA ALA A 128 25.34 -21.88 -19.62
C ALA A 128 24.83 -22.88 -18.58
N SER A 129 25.09 -24.15 -18.85
CA SER A 129 24.81 -25.34 -18.05
C SER A 129 25.50 -25.32 -16.68
N SER A 130 25.01 -24.51 -15.73
CA SER A 130 25.48 -24.51 -14.35
C SER A 130 24.39 -24.01 -13.41
N SER A 131 23.97 -24.89 -12.51
CA SER A 131 22.96 -24.70 -11.46
C SER A 131 22.88 -23.27 -10.89
N VAL A 132 21.72 -22.62 -11.07
CA VAL A 132 21.39 -21.35 -10.41
C VAL A 132 20.91 -21.66 -8.99
N THR A 133 21.60 -21.15 -7.97
CA THR A 133 21.11 -21.14 -6.58
C THR A 133 20.29 -19.87 -6.38
N PRO A 134 18.96 -19.96 -6.13
CA PRO A 134 18.15 -18.79 -5.81
C PRO A 134 18.71 -18.05 -4.59
N GLY A 135 18.88 -16.73 -4.69
CA GLY A 135 19.45 -15.88 -3.63
C GLY A 135 20.94 -15.56 -3.74
N ALA A 136 21.65 -16.09 -4.74
CA ALA A 136 23.05 -15.73 -5.01
C ALA A 136 23.16 -14.67 -6.12
N PHE A 137 23.70 -13.49 -5.79
CA PHE A 137 24.10 -12.50 -6.78
C PHE A 137 25.39 -12.96 -7.48
N ARG A 138 25.31 -13.30 -8.77
CA ARG A 138 26.50 -13.61 -9.60
C ARG A 138 26.72 -12.48 -10.59
N PHE A 139 27.85 -11.79 -10.47
CA PHE A 139 28.29 -10.78 -11.43
C PHE A 139 29.00 -11.49 -12.60
N VAL A 140 28.30 -11.68 -13.72
CA VAL A 140 28.78 -12.57 -14.80
C VAL A 140 29.83 -11.92 -15.70
N LYS A 141 30.03 -10.60 -15.67
CA LYS A 141 31.11 -9.92 -16.41
C LYS A 141 31.62 -8.65 -15.70
N PHE A 142 32.66 -8.80 -14.88
CA PHE A 142 33.56 -7.69 -14.52
C PHE A 142 34.74 -7.69 -15.50
N ASN A 143 34.70 -6.87 -16.55
CA ASN A 143 35.85 -6.62 -17.42
C ASN A 143 36.27 -5.14 -17.32
N ALA A 144 37.48 -4.82 -17.76
CA ALA A 144 38.01 -3.46 -17.68
C ALA A 144 37.15 -2.45 -18.48
N ASP A 145 36.46 -2.92 -19.52
CA ASP A 145 35.58 -2.08 -20.34
C ASP A 145 34.28 -1.71 -19.63
N THR A 146 33.63 -2.65 -18.91
CA THR A 146 32.42 -2.35 -18.11
C THR A 146 32.76 -1.51 -16.88
N LEU A 147 33.93 -1.74 -16.28
CA LEU A 147 34.41 -0.90 -15.18
C LEU A 147 34.75 0.52 -15.67
N SER A 148 35.42 0.64 -16.82
CA SER A 148 35.73 1.92 -17.43
C SER A 148 34.45 2.65 -17.83
N SER A 149 33.46 2.00 -18.45
CA SER A 149 32.20 2.64 -18.82
C SER A 149 31.39 3.08 -17.60
N MET A 150 31.37 2.29 -16.52
CA MET A 150 30.77 2.67 -15.24
C MET A 150 31.47 3.89 -14.61
N VAL A 151 32.81 3.89 -14.59
CA VAL A 151 33.60 5.02 -14.06
C VAL A 151 33.38 6.28 -14.88
N HIS A 152 33.34 6.18 -16.20
CA HIS A 152 33.02 7.30 -17.10
C HIS A 152 31.57 7.77 -16.91
N ALA A 153 30.59 6.88 -16.74
CA ALA A 153 29.20 7.26 -16.48
C ALA A 153 29.05 8.01 -15.14
N ILE A 154 29.73 7.57 -14.08
CA ILE A 154 29.75 8.25 -12.77
C ILE A 154 30.48 9.59 -12.84
N SER A 155 31.53 9.67 -13.65
CA SER A 155 32.37 10.86 -13.79
C SER A 155 31.74 11.95 -14.67
N ASN A 156 30.74 11.62 -15.49
CA ASN A 156 30.29 12.50 -16.58
C ASN A 156 28.86 13.07 -16.49
N ASP A 157 28.00 12.72 -15.52
CA ASP A 157 26.94 13.61 -14.97
C ASP A 157 25.95 12.94 -14.00
N SER A 158 25.06 13.75 -13.39
CA SER A 158 24.05 13.41 -12.38
C SER A 158 23.35 12.06 -12.59
N VAL A 159 23.77 11.07 -11.82
CA VAL A 159 23.30 9.68 -11.83
C VAL A 159 21.80 9.56 -11.52
N ALA A 160 21.26 10.47 -10.72
CA ALA A 160 19.87 10.51 -10.34
C ALA A 160 19.43 11.94 -10.03
N ARG A 161 18.18 12.27 -10.34
CA ARG A 161 17.57 13.56 -10.01
C ARG A 161 16.22 13.33 -9.33
N VAL A 162 16.01 13.98 -8.19
CA VAL A 162 14.70 13.99 -7.54
C VAL A 162 13.74 14.85 -8.37
N LEU A 163 12.61 14.26 -8.78
CA LEU A 163 11.56 14.92 -9.57
C LEU A 163 10.50 15.58 -8.68
N ALA A 164 10.14 14.93 -7.58
CA ALA A 164 9.11 15.40 -6.68
C ALA A 164 9.28 14.79 -5.29
N GLU A 165 8.99 15.57 -4.24
CA GLU A 165 8.86 15.08 -2.86
C GLU A 165 7.48 15.44 -2.28
N PRO A 166 6.40 14.77 -2.69
CA PRO A 166 5.10 15.09 -2.15
C PRO A 166 4.98 14.60 -0.69
N ASN A 167 4.32 15.42 0.13
CA ASN A 167 3.98 15.09 1.51
C ASN A 167 2.47 15.06 1.63
N LEU A 168 1.93 13.95 2.14
CA LEU A 168 0.51 13.77 2.37
C LEU A 168 0.27 13.40 3.83
N SER A 169 -0.79 13.96 4.40
CA SER A 169 -1.31 13.53 5.69
C SER A 169 -2.66 12.86 5.50
N VAL A 170 -2.82 11.66 6.04
CA VAL A 170 -4.06 10.90 6.00
C VAL A 170 -4.42 10.39 7.39
N LEU A 171 -5.70 10.11 7.64
CA LEU A 171 -6.12 9.41 8.85
C LEU A 171 -5.91 7.90 8.68
N SER A 172 -5.51 7.24 9.76
CA SER A 172 -5.38 5.77 9.79
C SER A 172 -6.73 5.10 9.51
N GLY A 173 -6.75 4.12 8.61
CA GLY A 173 -7.96 3.40 8.17
C GLY A 173 -8.70 4.07 7.01
N GLU A 174 -8.28 5.27 6.60
CA GLU A 174 -8.83 5.99 5.48
C GLU A 174 -7.95 5.89 4.23
N THR A 175 -8.59 6.10 3.08
CA THR A 175 -7.93 6.19 1.78
C THR A 175 -7.94 7.63 1.30
N ALA A 176 -6.86 8.09 0.70
CA ALA A 176 -6.75 9.39 0.08
C ALA A 176 -6.25 9.29 -1.35
N GLN A 177 -6.68 10.22 -2.20
CA GLN A 177 -6.20 10.36 -3.56
C GLN A 177 -5.39 11.65 -3.66
N PHE A 178 -4.22 11.54 -4.27
CA PHE A 178 -3.29 12.64 -4.45
C PHE A 178 -2.97 12.78 -5.94
N LEU A 179 -3.29 13.94 -6.51
CA LEU A 179 -2.94 14.30 -7.87
C LEU A 179 -2.10 15.58 -7.84
N VAL A 180 -0.89 15.51 -8.40
CA VAL A 180 -0.03 16.67 -8.61
C VAL A 180 0.41 16.73 -10.06
N GLY A 181 0.03 17.82 -10.73
CA GLY A 181 0.31 18.04 -12.14
C GLY A 181 -0.62 19.09 -12.73
N GLY A 182 -0.94 18.96 -14.01
CA GLY A 182 -1.83 19.88 -14.72
C GLY A 182 -2.65 19.17 -15.79
N GLU A 183 -3.33 19.95 -16.62
CA GLU A 183 -4.13 19.45 -17.74
C GLU A 183 -3.53 19.95 -19.06
N VAL A 184 -3.42 19.06 -20.06
CA VAL A 184 -3.04 19.42 -21.43
C VAL A 184 -4.28 19.36 -22.33
N PRO A 185 -4.60 20.42 -23.09
CA PRO A 185 -5.66 20.37 -24.07
C PRO A 185 -5.23 19.53 -25.27
N LEU A 186 -6.03 18.51 -25.59
CA LEU A 186 -5.95 17.76 -26.84
C LEU A 186 -7.04 18.27 -27.77
N VAL A 187 -6.60 18.93 -28.84
CA VAL A 187 -7.48 19.42 -29.88
C VAL A 187 -7.62 18.35 -30.94
N THR A 188 -8.85 17.89 -31.16
CA THR A 188 -9.20 16.97 -32.25
C THR A 188 -10.13 17.66 -33.23
N SER A 189 -9.76 17.70 -34.51
CA SER A 189 -10.60 18.23 -35.58
C SER A 189 -11.27 17.09 -36.34
N SER A 190 -12.60 17.17 -36.49
CA SER A 190 -13.42 16.23 -37.26
C SER A 190 -14.29 17.00 -38.27
N GLN A 191 -14.94 16.30 -39.20
CA GLN A 191 -15.88 16.91 -40.16
C GLN A 191 -17.04 17.67 -39.47
N ASN A 192 -17.36 17.33 -38.22
CA ASN A 192 -18.40 17.97 -37.42
C ASN A 192 -17.89 19.14 -36.55
N GLY A 193 -16.62 19.55 -36.69
CA GLY A 193 -16.02 20.67 -35.97
C GLY A 193 -14.80 20.30 -35.12
N THR A 194 -14.32 21.28 -34.36
CA THR A 194 -13.17 21.15 -33.46
C THR A 194 -13.66 20.81 -32.04
N SER A 195 -13.13 19.73 -31.46
CA SER A 195 -13.37 19.36 -30.06
C SER A 195 -12.08 19.46 -29.26
N VAL A 196 -12.17 19.99 -28.03
CA VAL A 196 -11.05 20.12 -27.10
C VAL A 196 -11.32 19.19 -25.92
N GLN A 197 -10.44 18.22 -25.70
CA GLN A 197 -10.48 17.32 -24.55
C GLN A 197 -9.26 17.57 -23.68
N TYR A 198 -9.45 17.81 -22.38
CA TYR A 198 -8.35 17.97 -21.45
C TYR A 198 -7.91 16.61 -20.92
N LYS A 199 -6.60 16.35 -20.94
CA LYS A 199 -6.01 15.17 -20.29
C LYS A 199 -5.07 15.60 -19.17
N ASP A 200 -5.28 15.03 -17.99
CA ASP A 200 -4.40 15.21 -16.85
C ASP A 200 -3.02 14.61 -17.14
N PHE A 201 -1.97 15.29 -16.72
CA PHE A 201 -0.61 14.77 -16.62
C PHE A 201 -0.06 15.08 -15.23
N GLY A 202 0.80 14.21 -14.72
CA GLY A 202 1.38 14.38 -13.39
C GLY A 202 1.47 13.07 -12.63
N ILE A 203 1.66 13.19 -11.32
CA ILE A 203 1.69 12.06 -10.39
C ILE A 203 0.28 11.88 -9.83
N LYS A 204 -0.33 10.73 -10.11
CA LYS A 204 -1.56 10.26 -9.46
C LYS A 204 -1.19 9.16 -8.48
N LEU A 205 -1.67 9.26 -7.25
CA LEU A 205 -1.35 8.32 -6.19
C LEU A 205 -2.60 8.04 -5.35
N ASN A 206 -2.89 6.77 -5.16
CA ASN A 206 -3.86 6.32 -4.18
C ASN A 206 -3.11 5.78 -2.96
N ILE A 207 -3.44 6.29 -1.78
CA ILE A 207 -2.80 5.88 -0.54
C ILE A 207 -3.86 5.40 0.43
N GLY A 208 -3.62 4.24 1.03
CA GLY A 208 -4.24 3.89 2.30
C GLY A 208 -3.16 3.80 3.37
N ALA A 209 -3.44 4.33 4.55
CA ALA A 209 -2.53 4.20 5.68
C ALA A 209 -3.21 3.50 6.86
N GLN A 210 -2.45 2.68 7.57
CA GLN A 210 -2.87 2.08 8.83
C GLN A 210 -1.78 2.27 9.88
N SER A 211 -2.17 2.73 11.05
CA SER A 211 -1.32 2.78 12.22
C SER A 211 -1.39 1.44 12.97
N THR A 212 -0.24 0.80 13.18
CA THR A 212 -0.09 -0.42 13.99
C THR A 212 0.72 -0.09 15.25
N ARG A 213 0.57 -0.92 16.29
CA ARG A 213 1.29 -0.76 17.56
C ARG A 213 2.83 -0.78 17.48
N TYR A 214 3.40 -1.29 16.39
CA TYR A 214 4.84 -1.39 16.15
C TYR A 214 5.37 -0.35 15.13
N GLY A 215 4.50 0.55 14.65
CA GLY A 215 4.85 1.53 13.63
C GLY A 215 3.73 1.72 12.62
N THR A 216 3.87 2.76 11.81
CA THR A 216 2.90 3.11 10.76
C THR A 216 3.44 2.66 9.42
N TYR A 217 2.67 1.87 8.67
CA TYR A 217 3.05 1.38 7.35
C TYR A 217 2.14 1.99 6.29
N PRO A 218 2.66 2.83 5.38
CA PRO A 218 1.90 3.25 4.20
C PRO A 218 1.85 2.13 3.17
N TYR A 219 0.66 1.79 2.67
CA TYR A 219 0.51 0.93 1.50
C TYR A 219 0.27 1.81 0.27
N LEU A 220 1.14 1.67 -0.72
CA LEU A 220 1.07 2.39 -2.00
C LEU A 220 0.67 1.37 -3.08
N THR A 221 -0.37 1.68 -3.86
CA THR A 221 -0.70 0.98 -5.09
C THR A 221 -0.87 1.98 -6.22
#